data_AF-A0A1J3D0D8-F1
#
_entry.id   AF-A0A1J3D0D8-F1
#
_cell.length_a   1.000
_cell.length_b   1.000
_cell.length_c   1.000
_cell.angle_alpha   90.00
_cell.angle_beta   90.00
_cell.angle_gamma   90.00
#
_symmetry.space_group_name_H-M   'P 1'
#
loop_
_entity.id
_entity.type
_entity.pdbx_description
1 polymer ?
#
loop_
_entity_poly.entity_id
_entity_poly.type
_entity_poly.pdbx_seq_one_letter_code
_entity_poly.pdbx_strand_id
1 'polypeptide(L)'
;FDSLHQGTRFAHAMFAIQKMVAKYNDASVWLTGHSLGAGLALLAGKTMARYGFFLETYIFNPPVSSFPLEQLFHSRVIKGA
;
A
#
# COMPACT_ATOMS: atom_id res chain seq x y z
N PHE A 1 -11.90 -1.81 -5.43
CA PHE A 1 -11.23 -2.39 -4.23
C PHE A 1 -11.12 -1.36 -3.11
N ASP A 2 -11.92 -0.31 -3.20
CA ASP A 2 -11.89 0.82 -2.29
C ASP A 2 -12.37 0.46 -0.88
N SER A 3 -13.05 -0.68 -0.73
CA SER A 3 -13.47 -1.26 0.56
C SER A 3 -12.46 -2.21 1.21
N LEU A 4 -11.25 -2.41 0.63
CA LEU A 4 -10.24 -3.31 1.21
C LEU A 4 -9.92 -2.99 2.67
N HIS A 5 -9.92 -1.70 3.03
CA HIS A 5 -9.66 -1.21 4.38
C HIS A 5 -10.72 -1.62 5.40
N GLN A 6 -11.93 -2.00 4.96
CA GLN A 6 -13.05 -2.41 5.82
C GLN A 6 -13.10 -3.93 6.02
N GLY A 7 -12.26 -4.69 5.31
CA GLY A 7 -12.26 -6.14 5.36
C GLY A 7 -11.55 -6.70 6.59
N THR A 8 -12.10 -7.75 7.18
CA THR A 8 -11.48 -8.50 8.30
C THR A 8 -10.08 -9.02 7.95
N ARG A 9 -9.84 -9.40 6.69
CA ARG A 9 -8.51 -9.81 6.20
C ARG A 9 -7.47 -8.69 6.32
N PHE A 10 -7.86 -7.44 6.05
CA PHE A 10 -6.97 -6.29 6.20
C PHE A 10 -6.66 -6.03 7.68
N ALA A 11 -7.68 -6.10 8.55
CA ALA A 11 -7.47 -5.94 9.99
C ALA A 11 -6.51 -6.99 10.57
N HIS A 12 -6.67 -8.27 10.21
CA HIS A 12 -5.76 -9.33 10.64
C HIS A 12 -4.33 -9.13 10.08
N ALA A 13 -4.20 -8.74 8.82
CA ALA A 13 -2.90 -8.46 8.22
C ALA A 13 -2.19 -7.30 8.94
N MET A 14 -2.90 -6.20 9.22
CA MET A 14 -2.35 -5.06 9.96
C MET A 14 -1.88 -5.46 11.37
N PHE A 15 -2.67 -6.25 12.10
CA PHE A 15 -2.28 -6.74 13.41
C PHE A 15 -0.98 -7.57 13.35
N ALA A 16 -0.88 -8.48 12.38
CA ALA A 16 0.33 -9.29 12.18
C ALA A 16 1.54 -8.43 11.82
N ILE A 17 1.38 -7.46 10.91
CA ILE A 17 2.45 -6.56 10.48
C ILE A 17 2.96 -5.73 11.67
N GLN A 18 2.06 -5.14 12.45
CA GLN A 18 2.44 -4.37 13.64
C GLN A 18 3.21 -5.21 14.66
N LYS A 19 2.79 -6.48 14.88
CA LYS A 19 3.52 -7.41 15.76
C LYS A 19 4.92 -7.72 15.23
N MET A 20 5.07 -7.89 13.92
CA MET A 20 6.37 -8.16 13.30
C MET A 20 7.31 -6.95 13.40
N VAL A 21 6.82 -5.76 13.08
CA VAL A 21 7.61 -4.51 13.18
C VAL A 21 8.02 -4.24 14.63
N ALA A 22 7.10 -4.41 15.59
CA ALA A 22 7.41 -4.27 17.01
C ALA A 22 8.48 -5.27 17.50
N LYS A 23 8.56 -6.45 16.88
CA LYS A 23 9.51 -7.50 17.26
C LYS A 23 10.89 -7.35 16.59
N TYR A 24 10.94 -6.93 15.32
CA TYR A 24 12.15 -7.01 14.50
C TYR A 24 12.63 -5.69 13.91
N ASN A 25 11.98 -4.57 14.26
CA ASN A 25 12.14 -3.26 13.63
C ASN A 25 11.58 -3.21 12.18
N ASP A 26 11.27 -2.00 11.71
CA ASP A 26 10.68 -1.76 10.39
C ASP A 26 11.63 -2.09 9.23
N ALA A 27 12.93 -1.77 9.38
CA ALA A 27 13.96 -2.07 8.38
C ALA A 27 14.14 -3.58 8.10
N SER A 28 13.65 -4.47 8.98
CA SER A 28 13.74 -5.93 8.82
C SER A 28 12.48 -6.54 8.22
N VAL A 29 11.46 -5.74 7.90
CA VAL A 29 10.15 -6.22 7.44
C VAL A 29 9.82 -5.61 6.08
N TRP A 30 9.59 -6.49 5.10
CA TRP A 30 9.07 -6.12 3.79
C TRP A 30 7.72 -6.79 3.54
N LEU A 31 6.89 -6.14 2.73
CA LEU A 31 5.56 -6.60 2.35
C LEU A 31 5.54 -7.02 0.88
N THR A 32 4.75 -8.02 0.55
CA THR A 32 4.53 -8.43 -0.84
C THR A 32 3.13 -8.95 -1.09
N GLY A 33 2.69 -8.93 -2.34
CA GLY A 33 1.44 -9.55 -2.76
C GLY A 33 1.24 -9.57 -4.28
N HIS A 34 0.38 -10.47 -4.74
CA HIS A 34 -0.05 -10.58 -6.14
C HIS A 34 -1.55 -10.30 -6.28
N SER A 35 -1.97 -9.63 -7.36
CA SER A 35 -3.38 -9.34 -7.65
C SER A 35 -4.07 -8.64 -6.46
N LEU A 36 -5.18 -9.17 -5.93
CA LEU A 36 -5.83 -8.61 -4.74
C LEU A 36 -4.88 -8.47 -3.54
N GLY A 37 -3.94 -9.41 -3.39
CA GLY A 37 -2.90 -9.36 -2.35
C GLY A 37 -1.95 -8.17 -2.52
N ALA A 38 -1.65 -7.76 -3.75
CA ALA A 38 -0.89 -6.54 -4.01
C ALA A 38 -1.64 -5.29 -3.52
N GLY A 39 -2.96 -5.24 -3.69
CA GLY A 39 -3.79 -4.17 -3.14
C GLY A 39 -3.75 -4.11 -1.61
N LEU A 40 -3.80 -5.27 -0.95
CA LEU A 40 -3.67 -5.38 0.51
C LEU A 40 -2.28 -4.95 1.00
N ALA A 41 -1.21 -5.43 0.36
CA ALA A 41 0.17 -5.09 0.69
C ALA A 41 0.41 -3.58 0.55
N LEU A 42 -0.04 -2.98 -0.56
CA LEU A 42 0.07 -1.54 -0.77
C LEU A 42 -0.71 -0.72 0.27
N LEU A 43 -1.95 -1.13 0.58
CA LEU A 43 -2.76 -0.45 1.59
C LEU A 43 -2.13 -0.54 2.98
N ALA A 44 -1.58 -1.71 3.33
CA ALA A 44 -0.90 -1.92 4.61
C ALA A 44 0.38 -1.09 4.70
N GLY A 45 1.24 -1.14 3.67
CA GLY A 45 2.46 -0.32 3.59
C GLY A 45 2.17 1.17 3.70
N LYS A 46 1.16 1.68 2.97
CA LYS A 46 0.71 3.09 3.09
C LYS A 46 0.21 3.42 4.48
N THR A 47 -0.51 2.51 5.14
CA THR A 47 -0.98 2.70 6.51
C THR A 47 0.18 2.77 7.49
N MET A 48 1.15 1.85 7.39
CA MET A 48 2.35 1.85 8.25
C MET A 48 3.20 3.11 8.06
N ALA A 49 3.37 3.57 6.82
CA ALA A 49 4.11 4.80 6.53
C ALA A 49 3.47 6.05 7.16
N ARG A 50 2.13 6.11 7.27
CA ARG A 50 1.44 7.19 7.99
C ARG A 50 1.74 7.21 9.49
N TYR A 51 2.10 6.07 10.06
CA TYR A 51 2.53 5.94 11.45
C TYR A 51 4.06 6.05 11.62
N GLY A 52 4.80 6.38 10.56
CA GLY A 52 6.26 6.57 10.61
C GLY A 52 7.09 5.31 10.39
N PHE A 53 6.48 4.18 10.00
CA PHE A 53 7.19 2.93 9.71
C PHE A 53 7.26 2.69 8.20
N PHE A 54 8.47 2.71 7.65
CA PHE A 54 8.68 2.64 6.20
C PHE A 54 9.01 1.23 5.75
N LEU A 55 7.97 0.45 5.45
CA LEU A 55 8.12 -0.94 5.01
C LEU A 55 8.25 -1.00 3.48
N GLU A 56 9.35 -1.56 2.98
CA GLU A 56 9.50 -1.87 1.57
C GLU A 56 8.33 -2.77 1.12
N THR A 57 7.64 -2.38 0.05
CA THR A 57 6.40 -3.03 -0.37
C THR A 57 6.46 -3.35 -1.86
N TYR A 58 6.58 -4.64 -2.20
CA TYR A 58 6.70 -5.15 -3.56
C TYR A 58 5.36 -5.70 -4.04
N ILE A 59 4.80 -5.15 -5.11
CA ILE A 59 3.45 -5.50 -5.55
C ILE A 59 3.45 -6.00 -7.00
N PHE A 60 2.77 -7.11 -7.24
CA PHE A 60 2.74 -7.77 -8.53
C PHE A 60 1.32 -7.79 -9.09
N ASN A 61 1.15 -7.21 -10.29
CA ASN A 61 -0.15 -7.07 -10.96
C ASN A 61 -1.24 -6.50 -10.03
N PRO A 62 -1.01 -5.33 -9.38
CA PRO A 62 -1.98 -4.73 -8.48
C PRO A 62 -3.29 -4.45 -9.23
N PRO A 63 -4.45 -4.52 -8.56
CA PRO A 63 -5.70 -4.14 -9.19
C PRO A 63 -5.60 -2.67 -9.58
N VAL A 64 -5.80 -2.36 -10.85
CA VAL A 64 -5.79 -0.99 -11.36
C VAL A 64 -7.04 -0.27 -10.86
N SER A 65 -6.85 0.84 -10.15
CA SER A 65 -7.97 1.71 -9.80
C SER A 65 -8.25 2.48 -11.07
N SER A 66 -9.49 2.51 -11.53
CA SER A 66 -9.95 3.40 -12.59
C SER A 66 -9.98 4.86 -12.11
N PHE A 67 -9.00 5.27 -11.31
CA PHE A 67 -8.76 6.68 -11.01
C PHE A 67 -8.36 7.31 -12.35
N PRO A 68 -9.06 8.38 -12.80
CA PRO A 68 -8.68 9.06 -14.01
C PRO A 68 -7.28 9.63 -13.79
N LEU A 69 -6.26 9.00 -14.36
CA LEU A 69 -4.89 9.54 -14.37
C LEU A 69 -4.90 10.95 -14.98
N GLU A 70 -5.82 11.21 -15.91
CA GLU A 70 -6.07 12.54 -16.49
C GLU A 70 -6.38 13.64 -15.45
N GLN A 71 -7.04 13.29 -14.33
CA GLN A 71 -7.33 14.24 -13.24
C GLN A 71 -6.10 14.51 -12.37
N LEU A 72 -5.14 13.58 -12.29
CA LEU A 72 -3.88 13.78 -11.58
C LEU A 72 -2.94 14.70 -12.37
N PHE A 73 -2.88 14.53 -13.70
CA PHE A 73 -2.05 15.33 -14.61
C PHE A 73 -2.61 16.71 -14.93
N HIS A 74 -3.91 16.96 -14.74
CA HIS A 74 -4.49 18.31 -14.89
C HIS A 74 -3.90 19.37 -13.94
N SER A 75 -3.16 18.95 -12.90
CA SER A 75 -2.46 19.86 -11.96
C SER A 75 -1.00 20.18 -12.35
N ARG A 76 -0.46 19.57 -13.40
CA ARG A 76 0.85 19.95 -13.97
C ARG A 76 0.77 20.03 -15.48
N VAL A 77 0.57 21.25 -15.98
CA VAL A 77 1.03 21.61 -17.32
C VAL A 77 2.55 21.44 -17.32
N ILE A 78 3.04 20.28 -17.79
CA ILE A 78 4.43 20.18 -18.23
C ILE A 78 4.45 20.85 -19.59
N LYS A 79 4.88 22.12 -19.62
CA LYS A 79 5.31 22.76 -20.87
C LYS A 79 6.56 22.01 -21.34
N GLY A 80 6.36 21.05 -22.22
CA GLY A 80 7.43 20.48 -23.04
C GLY A 80 7.80 21.47 -24.15
N ALA A 81 9.10 21.49 -24.46
CA ALA A 81 9.82 22.43 -25.31
C ALA A 81 9.27 22.57 -26.75
#